data_AF-F9DX78-F1
#
_entry.id   AF-F9DX78-F1
#
_cell.length_a   1.000
_cell.length_b   1.000
_cell.length_c   1.000
_cell.angle_alpha   90.00
_cell.angle_beta   90.00
_cell.angle_gamma   90.00
#
_symmetry.space_group_name_H-M   'P 1'
#
loop_
_entity.id
_entity.type
_entity.pdbx_description
1 polymer ?
#
loop_
_entity_poly.entity_id
_entity_poly.type
_entity_poly.pdbx_seq_one_letter_code
_entity_poly.pdbx_strand_id
1 'polypeptide(L)'
;MYQNSHLEDYIQQKYEELSINLPSQLNKYVIGSRLNIGVYLTSHESEAFYWDKRYYIFINRRLNSRQRWQEFGHELCHILRHSGHQSRMPSPLRELQEWQADNFMYHFCVPTFMLRRIRLPPNRQAAAYVIAEMFNVELEFAAERLERYVRKQYTGGFQVAEKQDSIY
;
A
#
# COMPACT_ATOMS: atom_id res chain seq x y z
N MET A 1 21.89 2.63 -5.65
CA MET A 1 21.32 2.45 -4.29
C MET A 1 19.81 2.68 -4.40
N TYR A 2 18.96 1.87 -3.77
CA TYR A 2 17.50 2.07 -3.85
C TYR A 2 17.09 3.32 -3.04
N GLN A 3 16.41 4.26 -3.69
CA GLN A 3 15.87 5.46 -3.03
C GLN A 3 14.37 5.29 -2.81
N ASN A 4 13.91 5.43 -1.57
CA ASN A 4 12.49 5.39 -1.24
C ASN A 4 11.74 6.58 -1.88
N SER A 5 10.47 6.41 -2.18
CA SER A 5 9.57 7.52 -2.53
C SER A 5 9.00 8.11 -1.24
N HIS A 6 8.46 9.33 -1.32
CA HIS A 6 7.75 9.94 -0.18
C HIS A 6 6.63 9.06 0.37
N LEU A 7 5.95 8.28 -0.48
CA LEU A 7 4.94 7.33 -0.05
C LEU A 7 5.55 6.17 0.76
N GLU A 8 6.69 5.63 0.33
CA GLU A 8 7.37 4.55 1.04
C GLU A 8 7.93 5.01 2.38
N ASP A 9 8.50 6.21 2.44
CA ASP A 9 8.97 6.82 3.69
C ASP A 9 7.81 7.09 4.65
N TYR A 10 6.70 7.63 4.14
CA TYR A 10 5.49 7.84 4.93
C TYR A 10 4.95 6.53 5.52
N ILE A 11 4.89 5.46 4.73
CA ILE A 11 4.38 4.17 5.19
C ILE A 11 5.34 3.56 6.21
N GLN A 12 6.65 3.64 5.99
CA GLN A 12 7.63 3.17 6.96
C GLN A 12 7.46 3.91 8.30
N GLN A 13 7.43 5.24 8.27
CA GLN A 13 7.22 6.05 9.47
C GLN A 13 5.90 5.68 10.16
N LYS A 14 4.81 5.49 9.41
CA LYS A 14 3.52 5.10 9.97
C LYS A 14 3.58 3.75 10.68
N TYR A 15 4.25 2.76 10.10
CA TYR A 15 4.42 1.45 10.74
C TYR A 15 5.35 1.52 11.97
N GLU A 16 6.38 2.37 11.95
CA GLU A 16 7.25 2.63 13.10
C GLU A 16 6.50 3.27 14.27
N GLU A 17 5.68 4.29 14.03
CA GLU A 17 4.78 4.90 15.03
C GLU A 17 3.84 3.86 15.65
N LEU A 18 3.37 2.92 14.83
CA LEU A 18 2.53 1.83 15.27
C LEU A 18 3.32 0.69 15.93
N SER A 19 4.65 0.75 16.01
CA SER A 19 5.51 -0.34 16.53
C SER A 19 5.28 -1.68 15.81
N ILE A 20 5.21 -1.65 14.48
CA ILE A 20 5.03 -2.80 13.60
C ILE A 20 6.22 -2.85 12.63
N ASN A 21 7.04 -3.89 12.72
CA ASN A 21 8.32 -3.98 12.01
C ASN A 21 8.47 -5.26 11.17
N LEU A 22 7.59 -6.24 11.36
CA LEU A 22 7.65 -7.55 10.72
C LEU A 22 6.33 -7.89 10.00
N PRO A 23 6.37 -8.62 8.87
CA PRO A 23 5.16 -9.03 8.14
C PRO A 23 4.16 -9.81 9.00
N SER A 24 4.64 -10.65 9.92
CA SER A 24 3.80 -11.44 10.84
C SER A 24 2.97 -10.60 11.82
N GLN A 25 3.29 -9.31 11.98
CA GLN A 25 2.56 -8.39 12.83
C GLN A 25 1.44 -7.64 12.08
N LEU A 26 1.36 -7.79 10.76
CA LEU A 26 0.37 -7.10 9.93
C LEU A 26 -1.03 -7.63 10.23
N ASN A 27 -1.85 -6.79 10.84
CA ASN A 27 -3.23 -7.11 11.18
C ASN A 27 -4.08 -5.85 11.19
N LYS A 28 -5.08 -5.79 10.31
CA LYS A 28 -6.03 -4.68 10.20
C LYS A 28 -6.69 -4.26 11.50
N TYR A 29 -7.01 -5.19 12.40
CA TYR A 29 -7.65 -4.88 13.67
C TYR A 29 -6.66 -4.26 14.68
N VAL A 30 -5.42 -4.74 14.70
CA VAL A 30 -4.35 -4.16 15.53
C VAL A 30 -4.02 -2.75 15.05
N ILE A 31 -3.84 -2.58 13.74
CA ILE A 31 -3.55 -1.28 13.12
C ILE A 31 -4.72 -0.32 13.37
N GLY A 32 -5.95 -0.75 13.09
CA GLY A 32 -7.15 0.06 13.33
C GLY A 32 -7.25 0.50 14.79
N SER A 33 -7.09 -0.42 15.74
CA SER A 33 -7.11 -0.10 17.16
C SER A 33 -6.05 0.94 17.55
N ARG A 34 -4.80 0.79 17.08
CA ARG A 34 -3.70 1.73 17.37
C ARG A 34 -3.91 3.11 16.74
N LEU A 35 -4.67 3.19 15.65
CA LEU A 35 -5.08 4.44 15.00
C LEU A 35 -6.40 5.01 15.51
N ASN A 36 -7.01 4.40 16.53
CA ASN A 36 -8.36 4.73 17.02
C ASN A 36 -9.47 4.61 15.93
N ILE A 37 -9.30 3.70 14.98
CA ILE A 37 -10.24 3.39 13.90
C ILE A 37 -11.02 2.13 14.26
N GLY A 38 -12.35 2.19 14.19
CA GLY A 38 -13.21 1.01 14.34
C GLY A 38 -13.20 0.18 13.04
N VAL A 39 -12.88 -1.12 13.11
CA VAL A 39 -12.85 -1.98 11.92
C VAL A 39 -13.90 -3.07 12.05
N TYR A 40 -14.85 -3.11 11.11
CA TYR A 40 -16.02 -3.99 11.15
C TYR A 40 -16.23 -4.69 9.81
N LEU A 41 -17.00 -5.79 9.82
CA LEU A 41 -17.40 -6.49 8.60
C LEU A 41 -18.83 -6.09 8.20
N THR A 42 -19.03 -5.69 6.95
CA THR A 42 -20.33 -5.31 6.39
C THR A 42 -20.81 -6.31 5.33
N SER A 43 -22.11 -6.32 5.04
CA SER A 43 -22.69 -7.08 3.90
C SER A 43 -22.70 -6.27 2.60
N HIS A 44 -22.29 -5.01 2.66
CA HIS A 44 -22.18 -4.06 1.54
C HIS A 44 -20.73 -3.97 1.03
N GLU A 45 -20.48 -3.04 0.11
CA GLU A 45 -19.13 -2.68 -0.32
C GLU A 45 -18.31 -2.13 0.85
N SER A 46 -16.98 -2.23 0.73
CA SER A 46 -16.09 -1.66 1.74
C SER A 46 -16.19 -0.14 1.69
N GLU A 47 -16.10 0.50 2.85
CA GLU A 47 -16.13 1.96 2.94
C GLU A 47 -15.49 2.46 4.24
N ALA A 48 -14.86 3.63 4.16
CA ALA A 48 -14.45 4.42 5.30
C ALA A 48 -15.39 5.61 5.54
N PHE A 49 -15.78 5.83 6.80
CA PHE A 49 -16.50 7.05 7.17
C PHE A 49 -16.16 7.55 8.57
N TYR A 50 -16.51 8.81 8.81
CA TYR A 50 -16.30 9.50 10.07
C TYR A 50 -17.64 9.73 10.77
N TRP A 51 -17.75 9.26 12.01
CA TRP A 51 -18.95 9.41 12.84
C TRP A 51 -18.55 9.59 14.30
N ASP A 52 -19.22 10.51 15.00
CA ASP A 52 -19.01 10.78 16.43
C ASP A 52 -17.53 10.87 16.84
N LYS A 53 -16.80 11.77 16.17
CA LYS A 53 -15.37 12.04 16.41
C LYS A 53 -14.42 10.86 16.20
N ARG A 54 -14.87 9.82 15.48
CA ARG A 54 -14.09 8.61 15.23
C ARG A 54 -14.24 8.15 13.79
N TYR A 55 -13.16 7.58 13.25
CA TYR A 55 -13.19 6.92 11.94
C TYR A 55 -13.57 5.45 12.07
N TYR A 56 -14.27 4.96 11.05
CA TYR A 56 -14.67 3.57 10.91
C TYR A 56 -14.33 3.08 9.51
N ILE A 57 -13.86 1.84 9.43
CA ILE A 57 -13.70 1.10 8.18
C ILE A 57 -14.61 -0.12 8.25
N PHE A 58 -15.54 -0.19 7.31
CA PHE A 58 -16.37 -1.35 7.08
C PHE A 58 -15.80 -2.12 5.89
N ILE A 59 -15.54 -3.41 6.08
CA ILE A 59 -14.93 -4.26 5.05
C ILE A 59 -15.96 -5.27 4.59
N ASN A 60 -16.09 -5.44 3.27
CA ASN A 60 -17.02 -6.39 2.70
C ASN A 60 -16.72 -7.82 3.18
N ARG A 61 -17.67 -8.42 3.90
CA ARG A 61 -17.54 -9.77 4.49
C ARG A 61 -17.51 -10.90 3.45
N ARG A 62 -17.91 -10.64 2.20
CA ARG A 62 -17.91 -11.65 1.14
C ARG A 62 -16.50 -11.92 0.60
N LEU A 63 -15.57 -11.00 0.82
CA LEU A 63 -14.17 -11.12 0.41
C LEU A 63 -13.42 -12.13 1.26
N ASN A 64 -12.38 -12.74 0.71
CA ASN A 64 -11.49 -13.64 1.44
C ASN A 64 -10.54 -12.86 2.39
N SER A 65 -9.77 -13.55 3.24
CA SER A 65 -8.91 -12.88 4.23
C SER A 65 -7.83 -11.98 3.63
N ARG A 66 -7.31 -12.33 2.43
CA ARG A 66 -6.27 -11.57 1.70
C ARG A 66 -6.87 -10.32 1.07
N GLN A 67 -8.02 -10.47 0.40
CA GLN A 67 -8.79 -9.35 -0.14
C GLN A 67 -9.19 -8.35 0.95
N ARG A 68 -9.69 -8.84 2.09
CA ARG A 68 -10.03 -7.95 3.22
C ARG A 68 -8.83 -7.21 3.80
N TRP A 69 -7.61 -7.73 3.65
CA TRP A 69 -6.39 -7.03 4.05
C TRP A 69 -6.04 -5.91 3.06
N GLN A 70 -6.17 -6.20 1.76
CA GLN A 70 -5.97 -5.24 0.69
C GLN A 70 -6.97 -4.08 0.76
N GLU A 71 -8.27 -4.39 0.86
CA GLU A 71 -9.35 -3.41 1.04
C GLU A 71 -9.14 -2.52 2.27
N PHE A 72 -8.69 -3.10 3.38
CA PHE A 72 -8.35 -2.30 4.55
C PHE A 72 -7.25 -1.27 4.22
N GLY A 73 -6.24 -1.65 3.44
CA GLY A 73 -5.20 -0.74 2.98
C GLY A 73 -5.74 0.38 2.11
N HIS A 74 -6.69 0.09 1.21
CA HIS A 74 -7.38 1.07 0.36
C HIS A 74 -8.17 2.08 1.20
N GLU A 75 -9.09 1.58 2.04
CA GLU A 75 -9.93 2.40 2.92
C GLU A 75 -9.13 3.23 3.92
N LEU A 76 -8.02 2.68 4.41
CA LEU A 76 -7.13 3.41 5.29
C LEU A 76 -6.46 4.60 4.59
N CYS A 77 -6.19 4.52 3.27
CA CYS A 77 -5.68 5.65 2.52
C CYS A 77 -6.67 6.82 2.54
N HIS A 78 -7.96 6.54 2.34
CA HIS A 78 -8.99 7.58 2.37
C HIS A 78 -9.01 8.31 3.71
N ILE A 79 -8.84 7.61 4.83
CA ILE A 79 -8.77 8.22 6.17
C ILE A 79 -7.48 9.03 6.36
N LEU A 80 -6.33 8.47 5.98
CA LEU A 80 -5.03 9.05 6.32
C LEU A 80 -4.58 10.17 5.38
N ARG A 81 -5.04 10.18 4.13
CA ARG A 81 -4.47 11.02 3.07
C ARG A 81 -5.49 11.86 2.33
N HIS A 82 -6.78 11.54 2.42
CA HIS A 82 -7.82 12.27 1.69
C HIS A 82 -8.70 13.06 2.65
N SER A 83 -9.19 14.20 2.16
CA SER A 83 -10.14 15.06 2.86
C SER A 83 -11.26 15.47 1.92
N GLY A 84 -12.47 15.61 2.43
CA GLY A 84 -13.66 15.97 1.67
C GLY A 84 -14.60 14.80 1.43
N HIS A 85 -15.89 15.11 1.22
CA HIS A 85 -16.91 14.09 0.94
C HIS A 85 -16.90 13.76 -0.56
N GLN A 86 -16.58 12.52 -0.92
CA GLN A 86 -16.52 12.08 -2.32
C GLN A 86 -17.80 12.35 -3.12
N SER A 87 -18.98 12.27 -2.47
CA SER A 87 -20.27 12.56 -3.11
C SER A 87 -20.44 14.00 -3.60
N ARG A 88 -19.61 14.93 -3.10
CA ARG A 88 -19.63 16.36 -3.45
C ARG A 88 -18.40 16.78 -4.27
N MET A 89 -17.57 15.81 -4.64
CA MET A 89 -16.29 16.04 -5.31
C MET A 89 -16.43 15.87 -6.84
N PRO A 90 -15.84 16.75 -7.66
CA PRO A 90 -15.82 16.58 -9.12
C PRO A 90 -15.18 15.23 -9.53
N SER A 91 -15.68 14.60 -10.60
CA SER A 91 -15.22 13.28 -11.06
C SER A 91 -13.69 13.14 -11.16
N PRO A 92 -12.96 14.10 -11.77
CA PRO A 92 -11.50 13.94 -11.92
C PRO A 92 -10.75 13.89 -10.58
N LEU A 93 -11.25 14.59 -9.56
CA LEU A 93 -10.61 14.59 -8.23
C LEU A 93 -10.93 13.30 -7.47
N ARG A 94 -12.11 12.72 -7.68
CA ARG A 94 -12.46 11.39 -7.15
C ARG A 94 -11.59 10.30 -7.76
N GLU A 95 -11.46 10.29 -9.08
CA GLU A 95 -10.61 9.32 -9.80
C GLU A 95 -9.15 9.41 -9.36
N LEU A 96 -8.63 10.61 -9.13
CA LEU A 96 -7.29 10.80 -8.57
C LEU A 96 -7.16 10.20 -7.16
N GLN A 97 -8.15 10.39 -6.29
CA GLN A 97 -8.15 9.81 -4.94
C GLN A 97 -8.18 8.28 -4.99
N GLU A 98 -9.00 7.67 -5.86
CA GLU A 98 -9.02 6.21 -6.02
C GLU A 98 -7.67 5.68 -6.51
N TRP A 99 -7.06 6.32 -7.51
CA TRP A 99 -5.72 5.94 -7.98
C TRP A 99 -4.66 6.07 -6.88
N GLN A 100 -4.75 7.12 -6.04
CA GLN A 100 -3.86 7.31 -4.90
C GLN A 100 -4.07 6.23 -3.83
N ALA A 101 -5.33 5.85 -3.57
CA ALA A 101 -5.68 4.79 -2.63
C ALA A 101 -5.20 3.41 -3.10
N ASP A 102 -5.37 3.09 -4.39
CA ASP A 102 -4.83 1.87 -5.00
C ASP A 102 -3.31 1.80 -4.83
N ASN A 103 -2.61 2.88 -5.18
CA ASN A 103 -1.16 2.90 -5.06
C ASN A 103 -0.70 2.81 -3.60
N PHE A 104 -1.39 3.49 -2.68
CA PHE A 104 -1.15 3.37 -1.25
C PHE A 104 -1.34 1.93 -0.79
N MET A 105 -2.43 1.27 -1.17
CA MET A 105 -2.76 -0.10 -0.79
C MET A 105 -1.61 -1.06 -1.12
N TYR A 106 -1.02 -0.99 -2.32
CA TYR A 106 0.14 -1.82 -2.70
C TYR A 106 1.33 -1.63 -1.76
N HIS A 107 1.70 -0.38 -1.49
CA HIS A 107 2.83 -0.08 -0.62
C HIS A 107 2.53 -0.34 0.86
N PHE A 108 1.27 -0.24 1.28
CA PHE A 108 0.87 -0.45 2.67
C PHE A 108 0.74 -1.92 3.02
N CYS A 109 0.14 -2.72 2.13
CA CYS A 109 -0.04 -4.16 2.34
C CYS A 109 1.26 -4.94 2.16
N VAL A 110 2.19 -4.43 1.35
CA VAL A 110 3.54 -4.97 1.17
C VAL A 110 4.57 -3.83 1.29
N PRO A 111 4.93 -3.44 2.54
CA PRO A 111 5.84 -2.33 2.78
C PRO A 111 7.24 -2.57 2.24
N THR A 112 7.79 -1.59 1.53
CA THR A 112 9.12 -1.70 0.91
C THR A 112 10.21 -2.00 1.93
N PHE A 113 10.16 -1.37 3.11
CA PHE A 113 11.16 -1.59 4.16
C PHE A 113 11.15 -3.03 4.71
N MET A 114 9.99 -3.70 4.72
CA MET A 114 9.87 -5.12 5.07
C MET A 114 10.30 -6.00 3.89
N LEU A 115 9.81 -5.69 2.67
CA LEU A 115 10.11 -6.43 1.45
C LEU A 115 11.62 -6.54 1.19
N ARG A 116 12.36 -5.45 1.41
CA ARG A 116 13.82 -5.39 1.24
C ARG A 116 14.60 -6.32 2.18
N ARG A 117 14.01 -6.77 3.28
CA ARG A 117 14.64 -7.68 4.25
C ARG A 117 14.46 -9.15 3.87
N ILE A 118 13.68 -9.44 2.83
CA ILE A 118 13.37 -10.79 2.38
C ILE A 118 14.33 -11.19 1.26
N ARG A 119 14.87 -12.41 1.34
CA ARG A 119 15.60 -13.02 0.23
C ARG A 119 14.60 -13.64 -0.74
N LEU A 120 14.30 -12.94 -1.83
CA LEU A 120 13.40 -13.44 -2.87
C LEU A 120 14.14 -14.40 -3.81
N PRO A 121 13.48 -15.49 -4.27
CA PRO A 121 14.03 -16.34 -5.32
C PRO A 121 14.14 -15.56 -6.65
N PRO A 122 15.05 -15.95 -7.56
CA PRO A 122 15.25 -15.25 -8.83
C PRO A 122 14.07 -15.43 -9.81
N ASN A 123 13.29 -16.51 -9.66
CA ASN A 123 12.09 -16.73 -10.46
C ASN A 123 10.95 -15.81 -9.98
N ARG A 124 10.40 -15.01 -10.90
CA ARG A 124 9.38 -13.99 -10.58
C ARG A 124 8.09 -14.58 -10.00
N GLN A 125 7.62 -15.71 -10.52
CA GLN A 125 6.42 -16.38 -10.01
C GLN A 125 6.65 -16.91 -8.59
N ALA A 126 7.80 -17.55 -8.34
CA ALA A 126 8.18 -18.01 -7.00
C ALA A 126 8.34 -16.83 -6.04
N ALA A 127 8.89 -15.70 -6.49
CA ALA A 127 9.04 -14.50 -5.67
C ALA A 127 7.69 -13.89 -5.31
N ALA A 128 6.77 -13.80 -6.28
CA ALA A 128 5.40 -13.37 -6.04
C ALA A 128 4.69 -14.28 -5.04
N TYR A 129 4.87 -15.61 -5.14
CA TYR A 129 4.32 -16.56 -4.17
C TYR A 129 4.85 -16.32 -2.76
N VAL A 130 6.18 -16.14 -2.59
CA VAL A 130 6.78 -15.82 -1.29
C VAL A 130 6.20 -14.52 -0.71
N ILE A 131 6.01 -13.49 -1.54
CA ILE A 131 5.40 -12.22 -1.10
C ILE A 131 3.93 -12.43 -0.71
N ALA A 132 3.16 -13.16 -1.52
CA ALA A 132 1.75 -13.44 -1.28
C ALA A 132 1.54 -14.12 0.07
N GLU A 133 2.33 -15.16 0.36
CA GLU A 133 2.27 -15.88 1.63
C GLU A 133 2.74 -15.01 2.80
N MET A 134 3.86 -14.29 2.66
CA MET A 134 4.45 -13.55 3.77
C MET A 134 3.61 -12.34 4.21
N PHE A 135 2.96 -11.67 3.27
CA PHE A 135 2.16 -10.48 3.52
C PHE A 135 0.65 -10.75 3.53
N ASN A 136 0.24 -12.01 3.37
CA ASN A 136 -1.16 -12.44 3.30
C ASN A 136 -1.97 -11.62 2.28
N VAL A 137 -1.46 -11.54 1.05
CA VAL A 137 -2.10 -10.87 -0.09
C VAL A 137 -2.33 -11.87 -1.22
N GLU A 138 -3.24 -11.57 -2.15
CA GLU A 138 -3.47 -12.38 -3.35
C GLU A 138 -2.22 -12.44 -4.23
N LEU A 139 -2.09 -13.53 -5.01
CA LEU A 139 -0.90 -13.80 -5.80
C LEU A 139 -0.70 -12.74 -6.89
N GLU A 140 -1.77 -12.33 -7.54
CA GLU A 140 -1.80 -11.30 -8.57
C GLU A 140 -1.38 -9.94 -8.00
N PHE A 141 -1.88 -9.62 -6.79
CA PHE A 141 -1.49 -8.41 -6.07
C PHE A 141 0.01 -8.43 -5.71
N ALA A 142 0.52 -9.56 -5.24
CA ALA A 142 1.94 -9.73 -4.94
C ALA A 142 2.81 -9.61 -6.20
N ALA A 143 2.37 -10.15 -7.32
CA ALA A 143 3.07 -10.05 -8.61
C ALA A 143 3.15 -8.61 -9.11
N GLU A 144 2.02 -7.87 -9.08
CA GLU A 144 1.97 -6.45 -9.43
C GLU A 144 2.89 -5.62 -8.52
N ARG A 145 2.83 -5.89 -7.20
CA ARG A 145 3.70 -5.22 -6.24
C ARG A 145 5.18 -5.47 -6.49
N LEU A 146 5.54 -6.71 -6.82
CA LEU A 146 6.90 -7.10 -7.16
C LEU A 146 7.38 -6.38 -8.42
N GLU A 147 6.54 -6.29 -9.45
CA GLU A 147 6.87 -5.57 -10.68
C GLU A 147 7.16 -4.09 -10.40
N ARG A 148 6.32 -3.41 -9.60
CA ARG A 148 6.56 -2.03 -9.17
C ARG A 148 7.90 -1.87 -8.44
N TYR A 149 8.22 -2.80 -7.55
CA TYR A 149 9.47 -2.79 -6.79
C TYR A 149 10.69 -2.94 -7.71
N VAL A 150 10.63 -3.90 -8.63
CA VAL A 150 11.71 -4.19 -9.59
C VAL A 150 11.88 -3.06 -10.60
N ARG A 151 10.78 -2.54 -11.17
CA ARG A 151 10.83 -1.42 -12.12
C ARG A 151 11.50 -0.19 -11.51
N LYS A 152 11.22 0.10 -10.24
CA LYS A 152 11.84 1.22 -9.52
C LYS A 152 13.35 1.03 -9.31
N GLN A 153 13.82 -0.21 -9.14
CA GLN A 153 15.26 -0.51 -9.07
C GLN A 153 15.98 -0.21 -10.39
N TYR A 154 15.34 -0.47 -11.53
CA TYR A 154 15.93 -0.23 -12.86
C TYR A 154 15.78 1.21 -13.35
N THR A 155 14.68 1.89 -13.02
CA THR A 155 14.40 3.28 -13.46
C THR A 155 15.12 4.34 -12.62
N GLY A 156 15.71 3.98 -11.47
CA GLY A 156 16.60 4.86 -10.71
C GLY A 156 17.93 5.20 -11.42
N GLY A 157 18.10 4.77 -12.68
CA GLY A 157 19.25 5.04 -13.54
C GLY A 157 18.93 5.97 -14.72
N PHE A 158 18.26 7.10 -14.51
CA PHE A 158 18.34 8.20 -15.48
C PHE A 158 19.79 8.72 -15.50
N GLN A 159 20.63 8.12 -16.35
CA GLN A 159 21.89 8.74 -16.74
C GLN A 159 21.58 9.74 -17.85
N VAL A 160 21.65 11.03 -17.53
CA VAL A 160 21.74 12.06 -18.55
C VAL A 160 23.06 11.79 -19.27
N ALA A 161 23.01 11.46 -20.55
CA ALA A 161 24.21 11.38 -21.36
C ALA A 161 24.89 12.75 -21.31
N GLU A 162 26.07 12.83 -20.69
CA GLU A 162 26.94 13.99 -20.85
C GLU A 162 27.19 14.13 -22.34
N LYS A 163 26.82 15.29 -22.90
CA LYS A 163 27.28 15.67 -24.24
C LYS A 163 28.80 15.62 -24.18
N GLN A 164 29.39 14.76 -25.00
CA GLN A 164 30.77 14.96 -25.43
C GLN A 164 30.78 16.25 -26.24
N ASP A 165 31.06 17.37 -25.58
CA ASP A 165 31.58 18.53 -26.28
C ASP A 165 32.97 18.15 -26.79
N SER A 166 33.04 17.84 -28.09
CA SER A 166 34.32 17.78 -28.80
C SER A 166 34.95 19.16 -28.73
N ILE A 167 36.07 19.29 -28.05
CA ILE A 167 36.90 20.48 -28.11
C ILE A 167 38.32 20.04 -28.49
N TYR A 168 38.66 20.36 -29.75
CA TYR A 168 39.92 20.29 -30.49
C TYR A 168 40.57 18.94 -30.75
#